data_AF-A0A916G1R4-F1
#
_entry.id   AF-A0A916G1R4-F1
#
_cell.length_a   1.000
_cell.length_b   1.000
_cell.length_c   1.000
_cell.angle_alpha   90.00
_cell.angle_beta   90.00
_cell.angle_gamma   90.00
#
_symmetry.space_group_name_H-M   'P 1'
#
loop_
_entity.id
_entity.type
_entity.pdbx_description
1 polymer ?
#
loop_
_entity_poly.entity_id
_entity_poly.type
_entity_poly.pdbx_seq_one_letter_code
_entity_poly.pdbx_strand_id
1 'polypeptide(L)'
;MSPRKNPLFRILFLRLFLLGMVILSGTGISAAQIAPDPLLEILARSPSALMGDKGMFSYLNFRALEEAQKYVRPLTWSTFSEGKPDADWRTMMMRVRAGGEFLTYAAVLGPAMPTTVGFDWFDIQQAAEIGTPPMVGMLFGGIFGPDAMDKALKARGFEAQAREGITVWHRFEDNKLSVKDREPGDPFGGNLGISARIGYFPLHIANGRSWAVFDAFLGVYQDTAESMLRHPSYGLIAKVLTDPEVYTQPVIQLIILPQSWLARLPDQQPTGEGEKAPPYLYAGLADRQEGDLQRHELILVYQTAAEANTAAPIIEDRLKEISGMVDAGVPIEFLPPRIAAGENGTAVLILSVRYPWVQEVSAGDPLKRQPGLLFSVWVNRVYRAEFPPLMR
;
A
#
# COMPACT_ATOMS: atom_id res chain seq x y z
N MET A 1 35.37 54.58 -46.16
CA MET A 1 34.09 55.15 -45.68
C MET A 1 33.70 54.42 -44.41
N SER A 2 33.82 55.09 -43.26
CA SER A 2 33.55 54.50 -41.94
C SER A 2 32.06 54.64 -41.58
N PRO A 3 31.36 53.57 -41.20
CA PRO A 3 29.94 53.66 -40.86
C PRO A 3 29.76 54.44 -39.57
N ARG A 4 29.00 55.54 -39.65
CA ARG A 4 28.63 56.37 -38.49
C ARG A 4 27.86 55.49 -37.49
N LYS A 5 28.44 55.32 -36.31
CA LYS A 5 27.88 54.60 -35.17
C LYS A 5 26.63 55.35 -34.67
N ASN A 6 25.45 54.95 -35.12
CA ASN A 6 24.20 55.54 -34.68
C ASN A 6 23.78 54.89 -33.34
N PRO A 7 23.85 55.59 -32.20
CA PRO A 7 23.64 55.00 -30.87
C PRO A 7 22.22 54.46 -30.67
N LEU A 8 21.25 54.97 -31.42
CA LEU A 8 19.86 54.50 -31.40
C LEU A 8 19.70 53.06 -31.90
N PHE A 9 20.53 52.62 -32.86
CA PHE A 9 20.45 51.26 -33.40
C PHE A 9 20.94 50.21 -32.38
N ARG A 10 21.93 50.56 -31.54
CA ARG A 10 22.44 49.67 -30.49
C ARG A 10 21.43 49.45 -29.36
N ILE A 11 20.67 50.49 -28.99
CA ILE A 11 19.66 50.39 -27.93
C ILE A 11 18.46 49.56 -28.40
N LEU A 12 18.06 49.71 -29.66
CA LEU A 12 16.95 48.92 -30.23
C LEU A 12 17.32 47.43 -30.35
N PHE A 13 18.55 47.11 -30.77
CA PHE A 13 19.02 45.73 -30.88
C PHE A 13 19.16 45.05 -29.51
N LEU A 14 19.65 45.77 -28.49
CA LEU A 14 19.76 45.24 -27.13
C LEU A 14 18.39 44.96 -26.49
N ARG A 15 17.39 45.82 -26.76
CA ARG A 15 16.01 45.61 -26.28
C ARG A 15 15.31 44.46 -27.00
N LEU A 16 15.50 44.27 -28.30
CA LEU A 16 14.98 43.12 -29.05
C LEU A 16 15.67 41.81 -28.63
N PHE A 17 16.97 41.84 -28.33
CA PHE A 17 17.70 40.67 -27.83
C PHE A 17 17.27 40.27 -26.41
N LEU A 18 17.07 41.25 -25.52
CA LEU A 18 16.50 41.02 -24.18
C LEU A 18 15.04 40.54 -24.22
N LEU A 19 14.21 41.10 -25.12
CA LEU A 19 12.83 40.64 -25.29
C LEU A 19 12.77 39.22 -25.89
N GLY A 20 13.71 38.85 -26.77
CA GLY A 20 13.86 37.49 -27.28
C GLY A 20 14.33 36.48 -26.22
N MET A 21 15.21 36.88 -25.30
CA MET A 21 15.66 36.02 -24.20
C MET A 21 14.60 35.78 -23.12
N VAL A 22 13.70 36.75 -22.91
CA VAL A 22 12.57 36.61 -21.97
C VAL A 22 11.46 35.69 -22.53
N ILE A 23 11.31 35.59 -23.85
CA ILE A 23 10.32 34.70 -24.47
C ILE A 23 10.82 33.24 -24.55
N LEU A 24 12.14 33.00 -24.54
CA LEU A 24 12.74 31.65 -24.54
C LEU A 24 12.86 30.99 -23.16
N SER A 25 12.53 31.69 -22.08
CA SER A 25 12.57 31.15 -20.71
C SER A 25 11.18 30.86 -20.11
N GLY A 26 10.10 31.12 -20.84
CA GLY A 26 8.72 31.03 -20.35
C GLY A 26 7.93 29.78 -20.73
N THR A 27 8.45 28.90 -21.56
CA THR A 27 7.79 27.63 -21.92
C THR A 27 8.65 26.44 -21.54
N GLY A 28 9.11 26.43 -20.28
CA GLY A 28 9.27 25.16 -19.60
C GLY A 28 7.88 24.56 -19.52
N ILE A 29 7.50 23.76 -20.53
CA ILE A 29 6.50 22.73 -20.33
C ILE A 29 7.07 21.94 -19.15
N SER A 30 6.65 22.28 -17.93
CA SER A 30 6.62 21.30 -16.86
C SER A 30 5.75 20.22 -17.45
N ALA A 31 6.38 19.24 -18.09
CA ALA A 31 5.77 17.95 -18.28
C ALA A 31 5.23 17.65 -16.89
N ALA A 32 3.91 17.74 -16.73
CA ALA A 32 3.27 17.42 -15.48
C ALA A 32 3.80 16.03 -15.18
N GLN A 33 4.77 15.99 -14.28
CA GLN A 33 5.48 14.77 -13.95
C GLN A 33 4.35 13.99 -13.31
N ILE A 34 3.78 13.06 -14.09
CA ILE A 34 2.61 12.29 -13.67
C ILE A 34 3.03 11.75 -12.33
N ALA A 35 2.39 12.25 -11.28
CA ALA A 35 2.76 11.88 -9.92
C ALA A 35 2.75 10.35 -9.92
N PRO A 36 3.88 9.70 -9.58
CA PRO A 36 3.95 8.25 -9.64
C PRO A 36 2.80 7.68 -8.83
N ASP A 37 2.14 6.63 -9.35
CA ASP A 37 1.05 5.99 -8.64
C ASP A 37 1.52 5.62 -7.21
N PRO A 38 0.75 5.92 -6.15
CA PRO A 38 1.18 5.71 -4.77
C PRO A 38 1.59 4.26 -4.46
N LEU A 39 1.01 3.26 -5.14
CA LEU A 39 1.41 1.87 -4.99
C LEU A 39 2.81 1.64 -5.57
N LEU A 40 3.14 2.23 -6.72
CA LEU A 40 4.46 2.13 -7.33
C LEU A 40 5.53 2.76 -6.43
N GLU A 41 5.21 3.90 -5.81
CA GLU A 41 6.11 4.57 -4.86
C GLU A 41 6.43 3.66 -3.65
N ILE A 42 5.40 3.10 -3.01
CA ILE A 42 5.60 2.19 -1.87
C ILE A 42 6.36 0.92 -2.28
N LEU A 43 6.03 0.30 -3.42
CA LEU A 43 6.73 -0.90 -3.90
C LEU A 43 8.18 -0.61 -4.29
N ALA A 44 8.50 0.58 -4.79
CA ALA A 44 9.86 1.00 -5.09
C ALA A 44 10.74 1.11 -3.84
N ARG A 45 10.12 1.31 -2.66
CA ARG A 45 10.79 1.43 -1.36
C ARG A 45 10.68 0.19 -0.49
N SER A 46 9.89 -0.79 -0.92
CA SER A 46 9.66 -2.04 -0.20
C SER A 46 10.73 -3.09 -0.56
N PRO A 47 11.50 -3.66 0.38
CA PRO A 47 12.50 -4.68 0.07
C PRO A 47 11.88 -6.04 -0.27
N SER A 48 12.22 -6.59 -1.43
CA SER A 48 11.74 -7.92 -1.86
C SER A 48 12.26 -9.04 -0.94
N ALA A 49 13.48 -8.86 -0.39
CA ALA A 49 14.12 -9.84 0.49
C ALA A 49 13.32 -10.15 1.77
N LEU A 50 12.46 -9.23 2.25
CA LEU A 50 11.61 -9.48 3.41
C LEU A 50 10.45 -10.44 3.10
N MET A 51 10.09 -10.60 1.83
CA MET A 51 9.06 -11.56 1.44
C MET A 51 9.55 -12.99 1.64
N GLY A 52 10.73 -13.36 1.12
CA GLY A 52 11.19 -14.76 1.15
C GLY A 52 10.09 -15.77 0.73
N ASP A 53 10.15 -16.99 1.25
CA ASP A 53 9.14 -18.02 0.96
C ASP A 53 7.85 -17.84 1.79
N LYS A 54 7.87 -16.94 2.76
CA LYS A 54 6.93 -16.99 3.88
C LYS A 54 6.27 -15.67 4.23
N GLY A 55 6.85 -14.57 3.78
CA GLY A 55 6.43 -13.21 4.02
C GLY A 55 5.18 -12.85 3.25
N MET A 56 4.48 -11.86 3.79
CA MET A 56 3.32 -11.26 3.18
C MET A 56 3.63 -9.78 2.93
N PHE A 57 3.05 -9.22 1.88
CA PHE A 57 3.01 -7.78 1.68
C PHE A 57 1.56 -7.32 1.88
N SER A 58 1.37 -6.28 2.67
CA SER A 58 0.07 -5.68 2.93
C SER A 58 0.20 -4.17 2.73
N TYR A 59 -0.67 -3.58 1.92
CA TYR A 59 -0.64 -2.16 1.57
C TYR A 59 -2.01 -1.54 1.76
N LEU A 60 -2.00 -0.29 2.19
CA LEU A 60 -3.18 0.56 2.35
C LEU A 60 -2.85 1.98 1.88
N ASN A 61 -3.77 2.55 1.10
CA ASN A 61 -3.76 3.94 0.67
C ASN A 61 -4.95 4.68 1.31
N PHE A 62 -4.68 5.39 2.39
CA PHE A 62 -5.70 6.15 3.09
C PHE A 62 -6.26 7.28 2.22
N ARG A 63 -5.43 7.92 1.38
CA ARG A 63 -5.86 9.02 0.50
C ARG A 63 -6.87 8.54 -0.55
N ALA A 64 -6.58 7.42 -1.21
CA ALA A 64 -7.51 6.80 -2.15
C ALA A 64 -8.84 6.42 -1.48
N LEU A 65 -8.77 5.91 -0.25
CA LEU A 65 -9.96 5.54 0.52
C LEU A 65 -10.82 6.76 0.89
N GLU A 66 -10.20 7.84 1.31
CA GLU A 66 -10.89 9.09 1.66
C GLU A 66 -11.51 9.75 0.42
N GLU A 67 -10.77 9.83 -0.67
CA GLU A 67 -11.22 10.39 -1.95
C GLU A 67 -12.42 9.60 -2.50
N ALA A 68 -12.35 8.26 -2.43
CA ALA A 68 -13.44 7.37 -2.79
C ALA A 68 -14.73 7.64 -2.00
N GLN A 69 -14.62 8.08 -0.73
CA GLN A 69 -15.76 8.38 0.13
C GLN A 69 -16.11 9.87 0.17
N LYS A 70 -15.41 10.72 -0.59
CA LYS A 70 -15.50 12.18 -0.49
C LYS A 70 -15.29 12.66 0.96
N TYR A 71 -14.51 11.93 1.73
CA TYR A 71 -14.24 12.22 3.13
C TYR A 71 -13.20 13.34 3.22
N VAL A 72 -13.53 14.37 4.01
CA VAL A 72 -12.59 15.48 4.25
C VAL A 72 -11.69 15.09 5.41
N ARG A 73 -10.45 14.73 5.08
CA ARG A 73 -9.40 14.39 6.06
C ARG A 73 -9.22 15.52 7.08
N PRO A 74 -9.36 15.25 8.39
CA PRO A 74 -8.96 16.17 9.45
C PRO A 74 -7.45 16.47 9.39
N LEU A 75 -7.06 17.69 9.74
CA LEU A 75 -5.63 18.04 9.79
C LEU A 75 -4.92 17.37 10.96
N THR A 76 -5.63 17.14 12.07
CA THR A 76 -5.06 16.52 13.28
C THR A 76 -6.08 15.64 13.98
N TRP A 77 -5.61 14.74 14.83
CA TRP A 77 -6.46 13.97 15.72
C TRP A 77 -7.29 14.83 16.67
N SER A 78 -6.76 15.96 17.14
CA SER A 78 -7.52 16.91 17.98
C SER A 78 -8.76 17.38 17.23
N THR A 79 -8.60 17.86 16.00
CA THR A 79 -9.71 18.34 15.16
C THR A 79 -10.73 17.23 14.86
N PHE A 80 -10.25 15.99 14.65
CA PHE A 80 -11.11 14.83 14.48
C PHE A 80 -11.94 14.51 15.74
N SER A 81 -11.32 14.60 16.92
CA SER A 81 -11.98 14.27 18.19
C SER A 81 -13.01 15.31 18.63
N GLU A 82 -12.75 16.59 18.38
CA GLU A 82 -13.64 17.72 18.70
C GLU A 82 -14.90 17.72 17.82
N GLY A 83 -14.78 17.29 16.57
CA GLY A 83 -15.91 17.18 15.62
C GLY A 83 -16.91 16.06 15.94
N LYS A 84 -16.68 15.28 17.00
CA LYS A 84 -17.14 13.88 17.20
C LYS A 84 -16.52 12.98 16.11
N PRO A 85 -15.93 11.82 16.47
CA PRO A 85 -15.38 10.91 15.48
C PRO A 85 -16.51 10.54 14.51
N ASP A 86 -16.34 10.99 13.27
CA ASP A 86 -17.37 10.89 12.26
C ASP A 86 -17.74 9.41 12.09
N ALA A 87 -19.04 9.10 12.17
CA ALA A 87 -19.54 7.76 11.88
C ALA A 87 -19.04 7.29 10.50
N ASP A 88 -18.81 8.24 9.60
CA ASP A 88 -18.29 8.03 8.26
C ASP A 88 -16.83 7.55 8.29
N TRP A 89 -15.96 8.14 9.11
CA TRP A 89 -14.57 7.67 9.23
C TRP A 89 -14.50 6.25 9.80
N ARG A 90 -15.29 5.96 10.84
CA ARG A 90 -15.33 4.60 11.41
C ARG A 90 -15.83 3.60 10.37
N THR A 91 -16.86 3.95 9.63
CA THR A 91 -17.43 3.13 8.55
C THR A 91 -16.42 2.90 7.43
N MET A 92 -15.70 3.94 7.03
CA MET A 92 -14.61 3.86 6.06
C MET A 92 -13.48 2.93 6.55
N MET A 93 -13.04 3.09 7.80
CA MET A 93 -12.01 2.23 8.39
C MET A 93 -12.46 0.78 8.57
N MET A 94 -13.76 0.52 8.76
CA MET A 94 -14.31 -0.84 8.77
C MET A 94 -14.20 -1.56 7.42
N ARG A 95 -13.93 -0.87 6.30
CA ARG A 95 -13.61 -1.47 4.99
C ARG A 95 -12.19 -2.06 4.95
N VAL A 96 -11.30 -1.54 5.78
CA VAL A 96 -9.87 -1.82 5.70
C VAL A 96 -9.57 -3.19 6.27
N ARG A 97 -8.84 -4.00 5.49
CA ARG A 97 -8.41 -5.37 5.85
C ARG A 97 -6.93 -5.61 5.59
N ALA A 98 -6.29 -4.76 4.79
CA ALA A 98 -4.85 -4.67 4.64
C ALA A 98 -4.26 -3.58 5.55
N GLY A 99 -2.94 -3.56 5.71
CA GLY A 99 -2.19 -2.53 6.43
C GLY A 99 -1.79 -2.88 7.86
N GLY A 100 -1.76 -4.17 8.22
CA GLY A 100 -1.10 -4.63 9.45
C GLY A 100 -1.87 -4.38 10.76
N GLU A 101 -1.28 -4.84 11.86
CA GLU A 101 -1.89 -4.79 13.20
C GLU A 101 -2.11 -3.37 13.74
N PHE A 102 -1.31 -2.39 13.30
CA PHE A 102 -1.35 -1.03 13.85
C PHE A 102 -2.70 -0.35 13.62
N LEU A 103 -3.41 -0.71 12.54
CA LEU A 103 -4.74 -0.20 12.22
C LEU A 103 -5.79 -0.56 13.26
N THR A 104 -5.70 -1.75 13.84
CA THR A 104 -6.57 -2.20 14.94
C THR A 104 -6.50 -1.26 16.14
N TYR A 105 -5.38 -0.54 16.27
CA TYR A 105 -5.12 0.39 17.37
C TYR A 105 -5.25 1.86 16.96
N ALA A 106 -5.76 2.20 15.77
CA ALA A 106 -5.84 3.59 15.29
C ALA A 106 -6.49 4.55 16.31
N ALA A 107 -7.60 4.13 16.92
CA ALA A 107 -8.30 4.93 17.94
C ALA A 107 -7.51 5.13 19.24
N VAL A 108 -6.58 4.21 19.55
CA VAL A 108 -5.71 4.28 20.73
C VAL A 108 -4.43 5.04 20.42
N LEU A 109 -3.87 4.83 19.23
CA LEU A 109 -2.63 5.45 18.75
C LEU A 109 -2.83 6.94 18.47
N GLY A 110 -3.87 7.26 17.69
CA GLY A 110 -4.08 8.58 17.10
C GLY A 110 -3.97 9.76 18.08
N PRO A 111 -4.65 9.75 19.25
CA PRO A 111 -4.57 10.86 20.19
C PRO A 111 -3.16 11.10 20.75
N ALA A 112 -2.33 10.06 20.85
CA ALA A 112 -1.03 10.11 21.49
C ALA A 112 0.14 10.26 20.49
N MET A 113 -0.07 9.92 19.21
CA MET A 113 1.00 9.94 18.20
C MET A 113 1.75 11.28 18.09
N PRO A 114 1.10 12.46 18.09
CA PRO A 114 1.82 13.73 17.98
C PRO A 114 2.87 13.93 19.08
N THR A 115 2.57 13.51 20.32
CA THR A 115 3.51 13.61 21.44
C THR A 115 4.48 12.42 21.50
N THR A 116 4.03 11.24 21.07
CA THR A 116 4.77 9.97 21.21
C THR A 116 5.77 9.73 20.08
N VAL A 117 5.46 10.12 18.86
CA VAL A 117 6.32 9.92 17.67
C VAL A 117 6.54 11.18 16.85
N GLY A 118 5.92 12.31 17.20
CA GLY A 118 6.20 13.61 16.59
C GLY A 118 5.45 13.88 15.27
N PHE A 119 4.47 13.04 14.93
CA PHE A 119 3.58 13.24 13.78
C PHE A 119 2.17 12.72 14.13
N ASP A 120 1.16 13.18 13.41
CA ASP A 120 -0.24 12.82 13.61
C ASP A 120 -0.64 11.57 12.80
N TRP A 121 -1.69 10.86 13.21
CA TRP A 121 -2.23 9.75 12.42
C TRP A 121 -2.56 10.17 10.99
N PHE A 122 -3.11 11.39 10.82
CA PHE A 122 -3.53 11.91 9.52
C PHE A 122 -2.37 12.37 8.63
N ASP A 123 -1.14 12.38 9.14
CA ASP A 123 0.07 12.60 8.34
C ASP A 123 0.42 11.36 7.50
N ILE A 124 -0.07 10.17 7.88
CA ILE A 124 0.08 8.93 7.12
C ILE A 124 -0.89 8.94 5.93
N GLN A 125 -0.35 8.80 4.74
CA GLN A 125 -1.11 8.72 3.49
C GLN A 125 -1.16 7.29 2.94
N GLN A 126 -0.06 6.56 3.08
CA GLN A 126 0.04 5.16 2.72
C GLN A 126 0.74 4.38 3.84
N ALA A 127 0.41 3.11 3.98
CA ALA A 127 1.09 2.20 4.86
C ALA A 127 1.32 0.86 4.17
N ALA A 128 2.48 0.27 4.42
CA ALA A 128 2.78 -1.09 4.04
C ALA A 128 3.42 -1.87 5.19
N GLU A 129 3.05 -3.15 5.30
CA GLU A 129 3.68 -4.14 6.16
C GLU A 129 4.25 -5.26 5.27
N ILE A 130 5.48 -5.68 5.54
CA ILE A 130 6.25 -6.56 4.66
C ILE A 130 6.96 -7.63 5.49
N GLY A 131 6.80 -8.88 5.08
CA GLY A 131 7.47 -10.04 5.65
C GLY A 131 6.59 -10.84 6.60
N THR A 132 7.21 -11.55 7.54
CA THR A 132 6.50 -12.32 8.57
C THR A 132 7.29 -12.33 9.87
N PRO A 133 6.62 -12.37 11.04
CA PRO A 133 7.31 -12.38 12.32
C PRO A 133 8.40 -13.46 12.41
N PRO A 134 9.60 -13.15 12.95
CA PRO A 134 10.00 -11.87 13.54
C PRO A 134 10.49 -10.81 12.53
N MET A 135 10.63 -11.16 11.25
CA MET A 135 11.16 -10.32 10.18
C MET A 135 10.03 -9.52 9.50
N VAL A 136 9.42 -8.60 10.25
CA VAL A 136 8.39 -7.69 9.73
C VAL A 136 8.94 -6.28 9.66
N GLY A 137 8.84 -5.68 8.48
CA GLY A 137 9.08 -4.27 8.22
C GLY A 137 7.78 -3.50 8.04
N MET A 138 7.76 -2.24 8.49
CA MET A 138 6.67 -1.31 8.17
C MET A 138 7.24 -0.13 7.37
N LEU A 139 6.45 0.38 6.43
CA LEU A 139 6.76 1.56 5.65
C LEU A 139 5.54 2.47 5.62
N PHE A 140 5.70 3.72 6.04
CA PHE A 140 4.69 4.75 5.93
C PHE A 140 5.09 5.77 4.86
N GLY A 141 4.18 6.09 3.96
CA GLY A 141 4.29 7.24 3.06
C GLY A 141 3.40 8.38 3.57
N GLY A 142 3.90 9.61 3.51
CA GLY A 142 3.18 10.76 4.07
C GLY A 142 4.00 12.02 4.27
N ILE A 143 3.48 12.92 5.11
CA ILE A 143 4.10 14.21 5.41
C ILE A 143 4.60 14.20 6.85
N PHE A 144 5.90 14.00 7.03
CA PHE A 144 6.47 13.88 8.38
C PHE A 144 7.49 14.99 8.64
N GLY A 145 7.47 15.54 9.86
CA GLY A 145 8.43 16.53 10.35
C GLY A 145 9.59 15.86 11.10
N PRO A 146 10.80 15.71 10.49
CA PRO A 146 11.90 14.97 11.12
C PRO A 146 12.37 15.58 12.45
N ASP A 147 12.31 16.91 12.60
CA ASP A 147 12.66 17.58 13.85
C ASP A 147 11.68 17.28 14.99
N ALA A 148 10.38 17.21 14.67
CA ALA A 148 9.35 16.85 15.63
C ALA A 148 9.47 15.38 16.05
N MET A 149 9.77 14.49 15.10
CA MET A 149 10.09 13.09 15.36
C MET A 149 11.31 12.94 16.26
N ASP A 150 12.42 13.62 15.95
CA ASP A 150 13.66 13.57 16.73
C ASP A 150 13.40 13.95 18.20
N LYS A 151 12.69 15.05 18.42
CA LYS A 151 12.32 15.52 19.74
C LYS A 151 11.45 14.50 20.49
N ALA A 152 10.41 13.98 19.87
CA ALA A 152 9.48 13.04 20.49
C ALA A 152 10.14 11.69 20.82
N LEU A 153 10.93 11.14 19.90
CA LEU A 153 11.61 9.85 20.08
C LEU A 153 12.72 9.94 21.13
N LYS A 154 13.54 10.99 21.13
CA LYS A 154 14.58 11.20 22.17
C LYS A 154 13.97 11.37 23.57
N ALA A 155 12.84 12.04 23.70
CA ALA A 155 12.13 12.17 24.97
C ALA A 155 11.69 10.81 25.55
N ARG A 156 11.62 9.77 24.72
CA ARG A 156 11.25 8.39 25.08
C ARG A 156 12.46 7.45 25.16
N GLY A 157 13.67 7.98 25.15
CA GLY A 157 14.90 7.20 25.30
C GLY A 157 15.34 6.47 24.04
N PHE A 158 14.89 6.89 22.85
CA PHE A 158 15.53 6.46 21.61
C PHE A 158 16.86 7.19 21.43
N GLU A 159 17.85 6.45 20.93
CA GLU A 159 19.12 6.99 20.49
C GLU A 159 19.06 7.28 18.99
N ALA A 160 19.62 8.40 18.55
CA ALA A 160 19.72 8.74 17.14
C ALA A 160 21.12 8.41 16.65
N GLN A 161 21.20 7.62 15.58
CA GLN A 161 22.44 7.26 14.92
C GLN A 161 22.37 7.68 13.44
N ALA A 162 23.42 8.35 12.97
CA ALA A 162 23.60 8.56 11.54
C ALA A 162 24.08 7.24 10.90
N ARG A 163 23.37 6.77 9.88
CA ARG A 163 23.70 5.56 9.14
C ARG A 163 23.52 5.85 7.67
N GLU A 164 24.60 5.79 6.89
CA GLU A 164 24.55 5.99 5.44
C GLU A 164 23.85 7.30 4.99
N GLY A 165 24.06 8.38 5.74
CA GLY A 165 23.49 9.69 5.43
C GLY A 165 22.02 9.88 5.85
N ILE A 166 21.40 8.90 6.50
CA ILE A 166 20.07 9.05 7.12
C ILE A 166 20.16 8.98 8.65
N THR A 167 19.23 9.65 9.32
CA THR A 167 19.04 9.51 10.76
C THR A 167 18.17 8.29 11.04
N VAL A 168 18.67 7.40 11.90
CA VAL A 168 17.95 6.23 12.39
C VAL A 168 17.81 6.33 13.90
N TRP A 169 16.56 6.41 14.38
CA TRP A 169 16.27 6.31 15.81
C TRP A 169 16.11 4.85 16.20
N HIS A 170 16.81 4.41 17.23
CA HIS A 170 16.71 3.04 17.70
C HIS A 170 16.56 2.97 19.21
N ARG A 171 15.93 1.88 19.67
CA ARG A 171 15.89 1.50 21.07
C ARG A 171 15.92 -0.01 21.25
N PHE A 172 16.55 -0.43 22.35
CA PHE A 172 16.75 -1.83 22.72
C PHE A 172 17.59 -2.63 21.70
N GLU A 173 18.00 -3.83 22.12
CA GLU A 173 18.65 -4.81 21.24
C GLU A 173 17.64 -5.45 20.26
N ASP A 174 18.11 -6.15 19.24
CA ASP A 174 17.26 -6.79 18.23
C ASP A 174 16.26 -7.76 18.85
N ASN A 175 14.99 -7.61 18.49
CA ASN A 175 13.86 -8.42 18.96
C ASN A 175 13.61 -8.38 20.49
N LYS A 176 14.26 -7.47 21.23
CA LYS A 176 14.03 -7.32 22.67
C LYS A 176 12.61 -6.80 22.95
N LEU A 177 12.00 -7.32 24.00
CA LEU A 177 10.67 -6.93 24.50
C LEU A 177 10.78 -6.45 25.95
N SER A 178 10.15 -5.33 26.27
CA SER A 178 10.12 -4.72 27.59
C SER A 178 8.71 -4.24 27.94
N VAL A 179 7.98 -5.03 28.74
CA VAL A 179 6.60 -4.71 29.14
C VAL A 179 6.50 -3.40 29.91
N LYS A 180 7.55 -3.03 30.67
CA LYS A 180 7.59 -1.77 31.43
C LYS A 180 7.70 -0.52 30.55
N ASP A 181 8.22 -0.68 29.33
CA ASP A 181 8.45 0.42 28.38
C ASP A 181 7.38 0.44 27.27
N ARG A 182 6.21 -0.12 27.57
CA ARG A 182 5.03 -0.08 26.70
C ARG A 182 4.55 1.36 26.56
N GLU A 183 4.30 1.74 25.32
CA GLU A 183 3.81 3.04 24.94
C GLU A 183 2.67 2.87 23.94
N PRO A 184 1.41 2.97 24.38
CA PRO A 184 0.24 2.73 23.53
C PRO A 184 0.15 3.65 22.31
N GLY A 185 0.76 4.84 22.34
CA GLY A 185 0.77 5.80 21.22
C GLY A 185 1.81 5.52 20.12
N ASP A 186 2.60 4.46 20.25
CA ASP A 186 3.73 4.20 19.37
C ASP A 186 3.38 3.12 18.30
N PRO A 187 3.22 3.52 17.02
CA PRO A 187 2.89 2.60 15.94
C PRO A 187 4.03 1.64 15.59
N PHE A 188 5.25 1.87 16.11
CA PHE A 188 6.44 1.07 15.82
C PHE A 188 6.62 -0.11 16.78
N GLY A 189 5.49 -0.66 17.24
CA GLY A 189 5.44 -1.75 18.22
C GLY A 189 5.64 -1.30 19.67
N GLY A 190 5.62 0.00 19.95
CA GLY A 190 5.77 0.46 21.32
C GLY A 190 4.62 0.04 22.23
N ASN A 191 3.43 -0.24 21.70
CA ASN A 191 2.31 -0.85 22.44
C ASN A 191 2.68 -2.19 23.11
N LEU A 192 3.64 -2.94 22.53
CA LEU A 192 4.18 -4.18 23.09
C LEU A 192 5.50 -3.97 23.85
N GLY A 193 6.08 -2.76 23.77
CA GLY A 193 7.38 -2.45 24.35
C GLY A 193 8.52 -3.14 23.61
N ILE A 194 8.36 -3.37 22.30
CA ILE A 194 9.40 -4.04 21.49
C ILE A 194 10.44 -3.05 20.98
N SER A 195 11.58 -3.61 20.60
CA SER A 195 12.69 -2.92 19.93
C SER A 195 12.26 -2.36 18.57
N ALA A 196 12.78 -1.19 18.21
CA ALA A 196 12.43 -0.47 16.99
C ALA A 196 13.67 0.21 16.40
N ARG A 197 13.76 0.23 15.06
CA ARG A 197 14.69 1.02 14.26
C ARG A 197 13.83 1.81 13.30
N ILE A 198 13.83 3.12 13.43
CA ILE A 198 12.94 4.04 12.72
C ILE A 198 13.84 4.94 11.88
N GLY A 199 13.71 4.86 10.56
CA GLY A 199 14.46 5.70 9.63
C GLY A 199 13.54 6.65 8.90
N TYR A 200 13.95 7.90 8.80
CA TYR A 200 13.29 8.88 7.96
C TYR A 200 13.98 8.95 6.59
N PHE A 201 13.19 8.75 5.55
CA PHE A 201 13.55 8.99 4.16
C PHE A 201 12.68 10.14 3.64
N PRO A 202 13.05 10.81 2.53
CA PRO A 202 12.17 11.80 1.92
C PRO A 202 10.75 11.23 1.71
N LEU A 203 9.77 11.84 2.39
CA LEU A 203 8.34 11.47 2.39
C LEU A 203 7.99 10.08 2.95
N HIS A 204 8.94 9.36 3.55
CA HIS A 204 8.70 8.02 4.08
C HIS A 204 9.32 7.79 5.45
N ILE A 205 8.68 6.94 6.24
CA ILE A 205 9.25 6.38 7.47
C ILE A 205 9.29 4.87 7.31
N ALA A 206 10.46 4.25 7.48
CA ALA A 206 10.54 2.80 7.60
C ALA A 206 10.83 2.38 9.04
N ASN A 207 10.30 1.22 9.42
CA ASN A 207 10.52 0.62 10.72
C ASN A 207 10.86 -0.88 10.63
N GLY A 208 11.77 -1.33 11.48
CA GLY A 208 12.08 -2.75 11.70
C GLY A 208 12.36 -3.08 13.16
N ARG A 209 12.11 -4.35 13.54
CA ARG A 209 12.39 -4.89 14.89
C ARG A 209 13.82 -5.36 15.09
N SER A 210 14.63 -5.34 14.05
CA SER A 210 16.04 -5.72 14.06
C SER A 210 16.80 -4.88 13.05
N TRP A 211 18.12 -4.78 13.23
CA TRP A 211 18.94 -4.10 12.24
C TRP A 211 18.87 -4.78 10.89
N ALA A 212 18.79 -6.12 10.84
CA ALA A 212 18.63 -6.86 9.59
C ALA A 212 17.38 -6.45 8.78
N VAL A 213 16.23 -6.21 9.44
CA VAL A 213 15.02 -5.72 8.74
C VAL A 213 15.22 -4.28 8.26
N PHE A 214 15.78 -3.42 9.11
CA PHE A 214 15.98 -2.01 8.75
C PHE A 214 17.00 -1.84 7.61
N ASP A 215 18.08 -2.62 7.63
CA ASP A 215 19.13 -2.60 6.62
C ASP A 215 18.60 -3.04 5.25
N ALA A 216 17.53 -3.85 5.20
CA ALA A 216 16.86 -4.17 3.93
C ALA A 216 16.17 -2.93 3.30
N PHE A 217 15.51 -2.09 4.12
CA PHE A 217 14.96 -0.82 3.63
C PHE A 217 16.06 0.15 3.22
N LEU A 218 17.13 0.24 4.02
CA LEU A 218 18.27 1.08 3.70
C LEU A 218 18.92 0.67 2.38
N GLY A 219 19.09 -0.64 2.15
CA GLY A 219 19.64 -1.16 0.91
C GLY A 219 18.77 -0.82 -0.31
N VAL A 220 17.45 -0.86 -0.19
CA VAL A 220 16.56 -0.41 -1.28
C VAL A 220 16.69 1.10 -1.52
N TYR A 221 16.75 1.90 -0.46
CA TYR A 221 16.91 3.34 -0.55
C TYR A 221 18.22 3.74 -1.25
N GLN A 222 19.31 3.02 -0.94
CA GLN A 222 20.63 3.22 -1.54
C GLN A 222 20.80 2.56 -2.92
N ASP A 223 19.77 1.90 -3.43
CA ASP A 223 19.83 1.13 -4.68
C ASP A 223 20.85 -0.03 -4.67
N THR A 224 21.14 -0.58 -3.49
CA THR A 224 22.06 -1.72 -3.28
C THR A 224 21.33 -3.04 -3.04
N ALA A 225 20.01 -2.99 -2.78
CA ALA A 225 19.14 -4.17 -2.65
C ALA A 225 17.95 -4.08 -3.62
N GLU A 226 17.37 -5.23 -3.97
CA GLU A 226 16.20 -5.30 -4.85
C GLU A 226 14.93 -4.81 -4.12
N SER A 227 14.18 -3.92 -4.77
CA SER A 227 12.85 -3.51 -4.32
C SER A 227 11.78 -4.43 -4.88
N MET A 228 10.61 -4.46 -4.24
CA MET A 228 9.46 -5.19 -4.76
C MET A 228 9.07 -4.69 -6.15
N LEU A 229 9.17 -3.39 -6.45
CA LEU A 229 8.89 -2.91 -7.81
C LEU A 229 9.88 -3.48 -8.85
N ARG A 230 11.16 -3.66 -8.50
CA ARG A 230 12.19 -4.21 -9.41
C ARG A 230 12.13 -5.74 -9.54
N HIS A 231 11.56 -6.44 -8.56
CA HIS A 231 11.41 -7.89 -8.62
C HIS A 231 10.40 -8.29 -9.71
N PRO A 232 10.72 -9.23 -10.63
CA PRO A 232 9.88 -9.52 -11.81
C PRO A 232 8.41 -9.80 -11.52
N SER A 233 8.10 -10.63 -10.52
CA SER A 233 6.72 -11.01 -10.19
C SER A 233 5.93 -9.87 -9.54
N TYR A 234 6.57 -9.07 -8.69
CA TYR A 234 5.92 -8.00 -7.95
C TYR A 234 5.78 -6.74 -8.82
N GLY A 235 6.80 -6.44 -9.64
CA GLY A 235 6.73 -5.43 -10.68
C GLY A 235 5.65 -5.73 -11.72
N LEU A 236 5.46 -7.01 -12.09
CA LEU A 236 4.34 -7.41 -12.96
C LEU A 236 2.98 -7.19 -12.30
N ILE A 237 2.81 -7.57 -11.02
CA ILE A 237 1.58 -7.27 -10.25
C ILE A 237 1.33 -5.75 -10.22
N ALA A 238 2.36 -4.96 -9.93
CA ALA A 238 2.27 -3.51 -9.87
C ALA A 238 1.83 -2.93 -11.22
N LYS A 239 2.53 -3.30 -12.30
CA LYS A 239 2.22 -2.89 -13.67
C LYS A 239 0.77 -3.14 -14.04
N VAL A 240 0.24 -4.33 -13.75
CA VAL A 240 -1.14 -4.64 -14.13
C VAL A 240 -2.16 -3.91 -13.25
N LEU A 241 -1.87 -3.67 -11.98
CA LEU A 241 -2.80 -2.99 -11.06
C LEU A 241 -2.86 -1.48 -11.24
N THR A 242 -1.82 -0.89 -11.83
CA THR A 242 -1.69 0.55 -12.12
C THR A 242 -1.75 0.86 -13.61
N ASP A 243 -2.29 -0.05 -14.43
CA ASP A 243 -2.46 0.14 -15.87
C ASP A 243 -3.52 1.22 -16.14
N PRO A 244 -3.14 2.40 -16.68
CA PRO A 244 -4.07 3.52 -16.87
C PRO A 244 -5.10 3.26 -17.98
N GLU A 245 -4.87 2.29 -18.87
CA GLU A 245 -5.87 1.90 -19.89
C GLU A 245 -7.04 1.14 -19.28
N VAL A 246 -6.85 0.61 -18.07
CA VAL A 246 -7.81 -0.25 -17.39
C VAL A 246 -8.40 0.44 -16.18
N TYR A 247 -7.56 1.16 -15.43
CA TYR A 247 -7.92 1.75 -14.15
C TYR A 247 -7.68 3.25 -14.18
N THR A 248 -8.71 3.97 -13.75
CA THR A 248 -8.63 5.43 -13.52
C THR A 248 -8.48 5.76 -12.03
N GLN A 249 -8.62 4.76 -11.16
CA GLN A 249 -8.64 4.92 -9.71
C GLN A 249 -7.52 4.10 -9.07
N PRO A 250 -6.80 4.66 -8.08
CA PRO A 250 -5.69 3.99 -7.42
C PRO A 250 -6.17 2.79 -6.60
N VAL A 251 -5.25 1.86 -6.35
CA VAL A 251 -5.48 0.76 -5.41
C VAL A 251 -5.62 1.32 -4.00
N ILE A 252 -6.73 0.97 -3.33
CA ILE A 252 -6.99 1.33 -1.94
C ILE A 252 -6.23 0.40 -1.00
N GLN A 253 -6.30 -0.90 -1.24
CA GLN A 253 -5.62 -1.88 -0.41
C GLN A 253 -5.19 -3.09 -1.23
N LEU A 254 -4.06 -3.70 -0.84
CA LEU A 254 -3.47 -4.84 -1.53
C LEU A 254 -2.86 -5.79 -0.50
N ILE A 255 -3.11 -7.09 -0.64
CA ILE A 255 -2.39 -8.15 0.07
C ILE A 255 -1.72 -9.03 -0.97
N ILE A 256 -0.43 -9.32 -0.83
CA ILE A 256 0.30 -10.30 -1.65
C ILE A 256 0.87 -11.39 -0.73
N LEU A 257 0.65 -12.64 -1.09
CA LEU A 257 1.15 -13.81 -0.38
C LEU A 257 1.77 -14.83 -1.36
N PRO A 258 2.90 -15.48 -1.00
CA PRO A 258 3.43 -16.59 -1.78
C PRO A 258 2.54 -17.83 -1.62
N GLN A 259 2.53 -18.72 -2.61
CA GLN A 259 1.76 -19.97 -2.53
C GLN A 259 2.12 -20.81 -1.29
N SER A 260 3.41 -20.83 -0.92
CA SER A 260 3.94 -21.50 0.28
C SER A 260 3.42 -20.92 1.60
N TRP A 261 2.80 -19.74 1.61
CA TRP A 261 2.10 -19.21 2.78
C TRP A 261 0.86 -20.05 3.09
N LEU A 262 0.06 -20.37 2.07
CA LEU A 262 -1.18 -21.15 2.22
C LEU A 262 -0.91 -22.60 2.59
N ALA A 263 0.19 -23.17 2.09
CA ALA A 263 0.60 -24.54 2.40
C ALA A 263 0.86 -24.80 3.89
N ARG A 264 0.91 -23.78 4.75
CA ARG A 264 1.06 -23.94 6.21
C ARG A 264 -0.24 -24.13 6.95
N LEU A 265 -1.36 -23.83 6.32
CA LEU A 265 -2.64 -23.95 6.98
C LEU A 265 -3.02 -25.44 7.04
N PRO A 266 -3.38 -25.98 8.21
CA PRO A 266 -3.86 -27.35 8.34
C PRO A 266 -5.03 -27.60 7.37
N ASP A 267 -5.19 -28.83 6.88
CA ASP A 267 -6.33 -29.27 6.06
C ASP A 267 -6.44 -28.70 4.63
N GLN A 268 -5.34 -28.19 4.04
CA GLN A 268 -5.27 -27.73 2.64
C GLN A 268 -5.39 -28.83 1.55
N GLN A 269 -5.80 -30.05 1.91
CA GLN A 269 -6.13 -31.04 0.87
C GLN A 269 -7.47 -30.61 0.25
N PRO A 270 -7.54 -30.30 -1.05
CA PRO A 270 -8.83 -30.08 -1.70
C PRO A 270 -9.71 -31.30 -1.41
N THR A 271 -10.77 -31.08 -0.63
CA THR A 271 -11.72 -32.14 -0.27
C THR A 271 -12.65 -32.47 -1.43
N GLY A 272 -12.60 -31.70 -2.53
CA GLY A 272 -13.41 -31.89 -3.73
C GLY A 272 -12.68 -32.62 -4.85
N GLU A 273 -13.41 -33.49 -5.56
CA GLU A 273 -13.00 -34.18 -6.79
C GLU A 273 -12.88 -33.23 -8.02
N GLY A 274 -12.73 -31.93 -7.80
CA GLY A 274 -12.72 -30.91 -8.85
C GLY A 274 -11.43 -30.86 -9.67
N GLU A 275 -11.51 -30.21 -10.83
CA GLU A 275 -10.35 -29.94 -11.70
C GLU A 275 -9.30 -29.10 -10.95
N LYS A 276 -8.04 -29.53 -11.00
CA LYS A 276 -6.92 -28.89 -10.29
C LYS A 276 -6.33 -27.77 -11.13
N ALA A 277 -6.24 -26.57 -10.55
CA ALA A 277 -5.56 -25.46 -11.20
C ALA A 277 -4.03 -25.66 -11.17
N PRO A 278 -3.30 -25.18 -12.20
CA PRO A 278 -1.84 -25.09 -12.14
C PRO A 278 -1.34 -24.35 -10.90
N PRO A 279 -0.14 -24.66 -10.39
CA PRO A 279 0.41 -23.93 -9.25
C PRO A 279 0.79 -22.51 -9.65
N TYR A 280 0.37 -21.52 -8.86
CA TYR A 280 0.82 -20.14 -8.96
C TYR A 280 2.02 -19.89 -8.00
N LEU A 281 2.79 -18.84 -8.28
CA LEU A 281 3.91 -18.37 -7.46
C LEU A 281 3.43 -17.47 -6.31
N TYR A 282 2.61 -16.47 -6.66
CA TYR A 282 2.05 -15.49 -5.72
C TYR A 282 0.56 -15.29 -5.99
N ALA A 283 -0.18 -15.01 -4.93
CA ALA A 283 -1.55 -14.54 -4.97
C ALA A 283 -1.62 -13.11 -4.43
N GLY A 284 -2.44 -12.29 -5.07
CA GLY A 284 -2.76 -10.93 -4.68
C GLY A 284 -4.26 -10.74 -4.50
N LEU A 285 -4.68 -9.98 -3.50
CA LEU A 285 -6.04 -9.49 -3.33
C LEU A 285 -5.98 -7.97 -3.34
N ALA A 286 -6.65 -7.32 -4.30
CA ALA A 286 -6.72 -5.86 -4.38
C ALA A 286 -8.16 -5.36 -4.29
N ASP A 287 -8.34 -4.15 -3.75
CA ASP A 287 -9.61 -3.42 -3.69
C ASP A 287 -9.39 -1.98 -4.15
N ARG A 288 -10.36 -1.46 -4.91
CA ARG A 288 -10.45 -0.07 -5.36
C ARG A 288 -11.91 0.39 -5.46
N GLN A 289 -12.11 1.70 -5.54
CA GLN A 289 -13.43 2.31 -5.77
C GLN A 289 -13.52 2.82 -7.21
N GLU A 290 -14.59 2.50 -7.93
CA GLU A 290 -14.90 2.99 -9.28
C GLU A 290 -16.28 3.69 -9.26
N GLY A 291 -16.30 4.98 -8.90
CA GLY A 291 -17.56 5.71 -8.70
C GLY A 291 -18.36 5.10 -7.55
N ASP A 292 -19.61 4.71 -7.81
CA ASP A 292 -20.48 4.05 -6.82
C ASP A 292 -20.28 2.53 -6.75
N LEU A 293 -19.32 1.98 -7.51
CA LEU A 293 -18.99 0.55 -7.51
C LEU A 293 -17.68 0.30 -6.77
N GLN A 294 -17.62 -0.81 -6.04
CA GLN A 294 -16.36 -1.40 -5.60
C GLN A 294 -15.86 -2.37 -6.66
N ARG A 295 -14.55 -2.47 -6.82
CA ARG A 295 -13.91 -3.49 -7.64
C ARG A 295 -12.88 -4.24 -6.81
N HIS A 296 -13.04 -5.55 -6.71
CA HIS A 296 -12.05 -6.45 -6.10
C HIS A 296 -11.42 -7.33 -7.14
N GLU A 297 -10.16 -7.67 -6.87
CA GLU A 297 -9.35 -8.40 -7.82
C GLU A 297 -8.60 -9.52 -7.12
N LEU A 298 -8.69 -10.71 -7.69
CA LEU A 298 -7.81 -11.83 -7.40
C LEU A 298 -6.73 -11.85 -8.48
N ILE A 299 -5.48 -11.71 -8.05
CA ILE A 299 -4.30 -11.67 -8.93
C ILE A 299 -3.49 -12.93 -8.67
N LEU A 300 -3.15 -13.70 -9.71
CA LEU A 300 -2.37 -14.93 -9.60
C LEU A 300 -1.18 -14.88 -10.57
N VAL A 301 0.04 -14.98 -10.04
CA VAL A 301 1.27 -15.01 -10.85
C VAL A 301 1.62 -16.46 -11.18
N TYR A 302 1.79 -16.78 -12.45
CA TYR A 302 2.18 -18.11 -12.94
C TYR A 302 3.57 -18.06 -13.59
N GLN A 303 4.21 -19.24 -13.71
CA GLN A 303 5.49 -19.34 -14.40
C GLN A 303 5.33 -19.13 -15.90
N THR A 304 4.18 -19.53 -16.45
CA THR A 304 3.90 -19.38 -17.89
C THR A 304 2.51 -18.83 -18.17
N ALA A 305 2.36 -18.19 -19.33
CA ALA A 305 1.05 -17.81 -19.86
C ALA A 305 0.14 -19.02 -20.12
N ALA A 306 0.69 -20.19 -20.48
CA ALA A 306 -0.10 -21.40 -20.69
C ALA A 306 -0.78 -21.86 -19.39
N GLU A 307 -0.05 -21.86 -18.27
CA GLU A 307 -0.60 -22.16 -16.94
C GLU A 307 -1.69 -21.17 -16.54
N ALA A 308 -1.47 -19.86 -16.74
CA ALA A 308 -2.47 -18.84 -16.47
C ALA A 308 -3.76 -19.05 -17.29
N ASN A 309 -3.64 -19.43 -18.58
CA ASN A 309 -4.78 -19.73 -19.44
C ASN A 309 -5.55 -20.99 -18.98
N THR A 310 -4.84 -22.05 -18.59
CA THR A 310 -5.45 -23.26 -18.03
C THR A 310 -6.15 -22.97 -16.70
N ALA A 311 -5.55 -22.13 -15.84
CA ALA A 311 -6.13 -21.78 -14.55
C ALA A 311 -7.37 -20.89 -14.66
N ALA A 312 -7.43 -20.00 -15.65
CA ALA A 312 -8.47 -18.97 -15.76
C ALA A 312 -9.91 -19.48 -15.57
N PRO A 313 -10.41 -20.46 -16.34
CA PRO A 313 -11.79 -20.96 -16.17
C PRO A 313 -12.01 -21.64 -14.82
N ILE A 314 -11.02 -22.42 -14.34
CA ILE A 314 -11.11 -23.14 -13.07
C ILE A 314 -11.24 -22.17 -11.89
N ILE A 315 -10.39 -21.14 -11.88
CA ILE A 315 -10.40 -20.13 -10.80
C ILE A 315 -11.64 -19.25 -10.89
N GLU A 316 -12.12 -18.93 -12.09
CA GLU A 316 -13.35 -18.17 -12.29
C GLU A 316 -14.56 -18.88 -11.69
N ASP A 317 -14.72 -20.18 -11.96
CA ASP A 317 -15.84 -20.98 -11.45
C ASP A 317 -15.80 -21.07 -9.91
N ARG A 318 -14.62 -21.31 -9.33
CA ARG A 318 -14.42 -21.31 -7.87
C ARG A 318 -14.71 -19.94 -7.24
N LEU A 319 -14.37 -18.86 -7.94
CA LEU A 319 -14.62 -17.50 -7.46
C LEU A 319 -16.12 -17.16 -7.46
N LYS A 320 -16.86 -17.64 -8.47
CA LYS A 320 -18.32 -17.52 -8.55
C LYS A 320 -19.01 -18.25 -7.40
N GLU A 321 -18.54 -19.44 -7.04
CA GLU A 321 -19.10 -20.21 -5.91
C GLU A 321 -19.01 -19.44 -4.58
N ILE A 322 -17.83 -18.91 -4.23
CA ILE A 322 -17.65 -18.16 -2.96
C ILE A 322 -18.43 -16.86 -2.95
N SER A 323 -18.42 -16.15 -4.07
CA SER A 323 -19.08 -14.86 -4.17
C SER A 323 -20.60 -15.02 -4.16
N GLY A 324 -21.11 -16.14 -4.70
CA GLY A 324 -22.51 -16.55 -4.58
C GLY A 324 -22.94 -16.84 -3.14
N MET A 325 -22.02 -17.17 -2.23
CA MET A 325 -22.32 -17.29 -0.79
C MET A 325 -22.53 -15.93 -0.11
N VAL A 326 -22.20 -14.81 -0.76
CA VAL A 326 -22.49 -13.45 -0.29
C VAL A 326 -23.92 -13.04 -0.72
N ASP A 327 -24.86 -14.01 -0.72
CA ASP A 327 -26.25 -13.98 -1.20
C ASP A 327 -27.19 -12.99 -0.45
N ALA A 328 -26.67 -11.83 -0.07
CA ALA A 328 -27.39 -10.74 0.59
C ALA A 328 -28.19 -9.87 -0.38
N GLY A 329 -28.44 -10.34 -1.61
CA GLY A 329 -29.13 -9.56 -2.65
C GLY A 329 -28.32 -8.40 -3.23
N VAL A 330 -26.99 -8.45 -3.10
CA VAL A 330 -26.10 -7.47 -3.75
C VAL A 330 -25.79 -7.96 -5.16
N PRO A 331 -26.08 -7.19 -6.23
CA PRO A 331 -25.74 -7.59 -7.58
C PRO A 331 -24.21 -7.57 -7.76
N ILE A 332 -23.62 -8.75 -7.97
CA ILE A 332 -22.18 -8.91 -8.25
C ILE A 332 -22.01 -9.15 -9.76
N GLU A 333 -21.22 -8.30 -10.40
CA GLU A 333 -20.79 -8.45 -11.79
C GLU A 333 -19.39 -9.08 -11.83
N PHE A 334 -19.25 -10.19 -12.54
CA PHE A 334 -17.94 -10.79 -12.83
C PHE A 334 -17.44 -10.25 -14.15
N LEU A 335 -16.25 -9.65 -14.15
CA LEU A 335 -15.62 -9.21 -15.38
C LEU A 335 -14.85 -10.36 -16.03
N PRO A 336 -14.69 -10.37 -17.37
CA PRO A 336 -13.90 -11.38 -18.05
C PRO A 336 -12.48 -11.49 -17.46
N PRO A 337 -11.95 -12.71 -17.26
CA PRO A 337 -10.57 -12.90 -16.83
C PRO A 337 -9.58 -12.21 -17.78
N ARG A 338 -8.54 -11.59 -17.21
CA ARG A 338 -7.47 -10.95 -17.97
C ARG A 338 -6.16 -11.64 -17.69
N ILE A 339 -5.35 -11.82 -18.74
CA ILE A 339 -4.01 -12.37 -18.62
C ILE A 339 -3.03 -11.36 -19.20
N ALA A 340 -2.03 -11.00 -18.41
CA ALA A 340 -0.93 -10.13 -18.82
C ALA A 340 0.37 -10.91 -18.83
N ALA A 341 1.11 -10.84 -19.93
CA ALA A 341 2.44 -11.42 -20.03
C ALA A 341 3.46 -10.55 -19.30
N GLY A 342 4.34 -11.20 -18.54
CA GLY A 342 5.53 -10.63 -17.93
C GLY A 342 6.79 -10.98 -18.71
N GLU A 343 7.93 -10.64 -18.11
CA GLU A 343 9.23 -11.01 -18.62
C GLU A 343 9.50 -12.50 -18.40
N ASN A 344 10.37 -13.09 -19.22
CA ASN A 344 10.83 -14.49 -19.10
C ASN A 344 9.70 -15.53 -19.15
N GLY A 345 8.57 -15.19 -19.79
CA GLY A 345 7.43 -16.10 -19.95
C GLY A 345 6.44 -16.10 -18.77
N THR A 346 6.77 -15.44 -17.65
CA THR A 346 5.84 -15.28 -16.52
C THR A 346 4.54 -14.62 -16.96
N ALA A 347 3.44 -14.91 -16.25
CA ALA A 347 2.16 -14.31 -16.57
C ALA A 347 1.37 -14.02 -15.30
N VAL A 348 0.47 -13.04 -15.37
CA VAL A 348 -0.48 -12.74 -14.31
C VAL A 348 -1.90 -12.93 -14.83
N LEU A 349 -2.66 -13.76 -14.13
CA LEU A 349 -4.11 -13.89 -14.27
C LEU A 349 -4.79 -12.94 -13.28
N ILE A 350 -5.77 -12.18 -13.76
CA ILE A 350 -6.56 -11.23 -12.99
C ILE A 350 -8.02 -11.60 -13.15
N LEU A 351 -8.70 -11.88 -12.05
CA LEU A 351 -10.14 -12.03 -12.01
C LEU A 351 -10.72 -10.87 -11.21
N SER A 352 -11.68 -10.16 -11.79
CA SER A 352 -12.27 -8.98 -11.17
C SER A 352 -13.76 -9.18 -10.92
N VAL A 353 -14.22 -8.68 -9.78
CA VAL A 353 -15.64 -8.57 -9.45
C VAL A 353 -15.99 -7.12 -9.16
N ARG A 354 -17.15 -6.68 -9.63
CA ARG A 354 -17.71 -5.36 -9.36
C ARG A 354 -19.02 -5.51 -8.61
N TYR A 355 -19.29 -4.61 -7.67
CA TYR A 355 -20.59 -4.57 -7.00
C TYR A 355 -20.84 -3.19 -6.38
N PRO A 356 -22.11 -2.82 -6.12
CA PRO A 356 -22.45 -1.52 -5.55
C PRO A 356 -21.83 -1.29 -4.17
N TRP A 357 -21.31 -0.09 -3.95
CA TRP A 357 -21.01 0.40 -2.62
C TRP A 357 -22.32 0.79 -1.92
N VAL A 358 -22.67 0.08 -0.86
CA VAL A 358 -23.87 0.38 -0.07
C VAL A 358 -23.45 1.19 1.15
N GLN A 359 -23.72 2.50 1.15
CA GLN A 359 -23.48 3.36 2.32
C GLN A 359 -24.54 3.16 3.42
N GLU A 360 -25.77 2.83 3.04
CA GLU A 360 -26.86 2.69 4.00
C GLU A 360 -26.91 1.30 4.64
N VAL A 361 -26.42 1.27 5.88
CA VAL A 361 -26.67 0.20 6.83
C VAL A 361 -28.17 0.19 7.16
N SER A 362 -28.97 -0.59 6.43
CA SER A 362 -30.41 -0.69 6.73
C SER A 362 -30.62 -1.16 8.17
N ALA A 363 -31.59 -0.56 8.86
CA ALA A 363 -31.89 -0.79 10.27
C ALA A 363 -32.14 -2.27 10.70
N GLY A 364 -32.30 -3.20 9.75
CA GLY A 364 -32.63 -4.60 10.02
C GLY A 364 -31.44 -5.54 10.25
N ASP A 365 -30.25 -5.26 9.70
CA ASP A 365 -29.06 -6.09 9.91
C ASP A 365 -27.77 -5.31 9.55
N PRO A 366 -27.11 -4.69 10.54
CA PRO A 366 -25.98 -3.82 10.27
C PRO A 366 -24.72 -4.53 9.78
N LEU A 367 -24.66 -5.87 9.89
CA LEU A 367 -23.54 -6.68 9.41
C LEU A 367 -23.70 -7.08 7.95
N LYS A 368 -24.92 -7.16 7.42
CA LYS A 368 -25.20 -7.60 6.03
C LYS A 368 -24.93 -6.56 4.94
N ARG A 369 -24.73 -5.29 5.31
CA ARG A 369 -24.51 -4.18 4.36
C ARG A 369 -23.27 -3.37 4.69
N GLN A 370 -22.25 -4.05 5.23
CA GLN A 370 -21.00 -3.36 5.53
C GLN A 370 -20.24 -3.03 4.24
N PRO A 371 -19.76 -1.80 4.10
CA PRO A 371 -18.94 -1.45 2.97
C PRO A 371 -17.63 -2.27 2.94
N GLY A 372 -17.21 -2.77 1.78
CA GLY A 372 -16.04 -3.67 1.66
C GLY A 372 -16.26 -5.11 2.14
N LEU A 373 -17.51 -5.54 2.31
CA LEU A 373 -17.85 -6.89 2.80
C LEU A 373 -17.17 -7.99 1.97
N LEU A 374 -17.18 -7.90 0.64
CA LEU A 374 -16.64 -8.96 -0.21
C LEU A 374 -15.12 -9.11 -0.04
N PHE A 375 -14.36 -8.00 -0.03
CA PHE A 375 -12.91 -8.05 0.24
C PHE A 375 -12.65 -8.65 1.61
N SER A 376 -13.41 -8.23 2.61
CA SER A 376 -13.33 -8.76 3.97
C SER A 376 -13.57 -10.26 4.03
N VAL A 377 -14.58 -10.75 3.32
CA VAL A 377 -14.90 -12.17 3.23
C VAL A 377 -13.74 -12.92 2.55
N TRP A 378 -13.19 -12.40 1.47
CA TRP A 378 -12.06 -13.01 0.78
C TRP A 378 -10.82 -13.08 1.68
N VAL A 379 -10.41 -11.96 2.27
CA VAL A 379 -9.26 -11.90 3.19
C VAL A 379 -9.45 -12.86 4.38
N ASN A 380 -10.62 -12.85 5.03
CA ASN A 380 -10.89 -13.74 6.16
C ASN A 380 -10.85 -15.22 5.76
N ARG A 381 -11.40 -15.57 4.59
CA ARG A 381 -11.34 -16.94 4.07
C ARG A 381 -9.91 -17.35 3.73
N VAL A 382 -9.10 -16.44 3.17
CA VAL A 382 -7.67 -16.72 2.94
C VAL A 382 -6.96 -17.01 4.27
N TYR A 383 -7.17 -16.20 5.30
CA TYR A 383 -6.57 -16.43 6.63
C TYR A 383 -7.05 -17.71 7.30
N ARG A 384 -8.26 -18.17 6.99
CA ARG A 384 -8.84 -19.42 7.51
C ARG A 384 -8.56 -20.65 6.68
N ALA A 385 -7.83 -20.53 5.55
CA ALA A 385 -7.65 -21.64 4.62
C ALA A 385 -8.97 -22.12 3.98
N GLU A 386 -9.93 -21.21 3.78
CA GLU A 386 -11.29 -21.48 3.31
C GLU A 386 -11.59 -20.74 1.99
N PHE A 387 -10.55 -20.45 1.20
CA PHE A 387 -10.64 -19.72 -0.06
C PHE A 387 -10.29 -20.62 -1.29
N PRO A 388 -11.25 -21.44 -1.76
CA PRO A 388 -11.09 -22.35 -2.91
C PRO A 388 -10.34 -21.84 -4.15
N PRO A 389 -10.45 -20.57 -4.60
CA PRO A 389 -9.65 -20.03 -5.71
C PRO A 389 -8.14 -20.15 -5.50
N LEU A 390 -7.68 -20.28 -4.26
CA LEU A 390 -6.26 -20.42 -3.92
C LEU A 390 -5.87 -21.84 -3.50
N MET A 391 -6.81 -22.78 -3.47
CA MET A 391 -6.54 -24.18 -3.15
C MET A 391 -6.05 -24.95 -4.37
N ARG A 392 -5.22 -25.96 -4.16
CA ARG A 392 -4.69 -26.82 -5.24
C ARG A 392 -5.73 -27.78 -5.79
#